data_AF-A0A950Q823-F1
#
_entry.id   AF-A0A950Q823-F1
#
_cell.length_a   1.000
_cell.length_b   1.000
_cell.length_c   1.000
_cell.angle_alpha   90.00
_cell.angle_beta   90.00
_cell.angle_gamma   90.00
#
_symmetry.space_group_name_H-M   'P 1'
#
loop_
_entity.id
_entity.type
_entity.pdbx_description
1 polymer ?
#
loop_
_entity_poly.entity_id
_entity_poly.type
_entity_poly.pdbx_seq_one_letter_code
_entity_poly.pdbx_strand_id
1 'polypeptide(L)'
;MALVAQGKAQPSNAFERTMERIRALGLEANLLELETQGYTVLKGVLSPTTIERAKDAIVRSTERFTGRSGIDIANEDGSKLKGMTYIPYLLYDDPVFEEVLMEEKPLALVTYLLGESCLLSSMGCHFRVPGGTPLMLHSDNGNGTPAPFASHSFVANVNYALTPYSKEAGCLAMVPGSHKLLRQPTLAENFRPARASKDTP
;
A
#
# COMPACT_ATOMS: atom_id res chain seq x y z
N MET A 1 -46.25 -28.67 10.72
CA MET A 1 -45.09 -27.93 11.28
C MET A 1 -44.38 -27.27 10.10
N ALA A 2 -44.57 -25.97 9.92
CA ALA A 2 -43.91 -25.22 8.84
C ALA A 2 -42.66 -24.55 9.42
N LEU A 3 -41.48 -24.93 8.93
CA LEU A 3 -40.23 -24.24 9.19
C LEU A 3 -40.06 -23.19 8.09
N VAL A 4 -40.25 -21.92 8.45
CA VAL A 4 -39.91 -20.79 7.58
C VAL A 4 -38.44 -20.48 7.82
N ALA A 5 -37.60 -20.70 6.80
CA ALA A 5 -36.24 -20.20 6.81
C ALA A 5 -36.30 -18.65 6.78
N GLN A 6 -35.93 -18.01 7.89
CA GLN A 6 -35.63 -16.58 7.88
C GLN A 6 -34.32 -16.41 7.11
N GLY A 7 -34.42 -16.02 5.83
CA GLY A 7 -33.27 -15.47 5.12
C GLY A 7 -32.73 -14.29 5.91
N LYS A 8 -31.42 -14.25 6.15
CA LYS A 8 -30.77 -13.11 6.81
C LYS A 8 -31.19 -11.83 6.08
N ALA A 9 -31.77 -10.89 6.81
CA ALA A 9 -32.13 -9.58 6.27
C ALA A 9 -30.87 -8.97 5.62
N GLN A 10 -31.00 -8.54 4.37
CA GLN A 10 -29.93 -7.86 3.66
C GLN A 10 -29.68 -6.52 4.38
N PRO A 11 -28.43 -6.13 4.66
CA PRO A 11 -28.17 -4.95 5.47
C PRO A 11 -28.73 -3.69 4.81
N SER A 12 -29.38 -2.86 5.61
CA SER A 12 -30.30 -1.81 5.17
C SER A 12 -29.61 -0.61 4.53
N ASN A 13 -28.29 -0.47 4.71
CA ASN A 13 -27.46 0.54 4.05
C ASN A 13 -26.01 0.04 3.77
N ALA A 14 -25.28 0.78 2.93
CA ALA A 14 -23.91 0.44 2.50
C ALA A 14 -22.91 0.32 3.66
N PHE A 15 -23.07 1.14 4.70
CA PHE A 15 -22.20 1.10 5.87
C PHE A 15 -22.37 -0.21 6.63
N GLU A 16 -23.61 -0.67 6.85
CA GLU A 16 -23.88 -1.95 7.53
C GLU A 16 -23.27 -3.13 6.78
N ARG A 17 -23.41 -3.20 5.45
CA ARG A 17 -22.79 -4.24 4.61
C ARG A 17 -21.26 -4.24 4.75
N THR A 18 -20.66 -3.06 4.70
CA THR A 18 -19.22 -2.91 4.84
C THR A 18 -18.76 -3.38 6.21
N MET A 19 -19.44 -2.97 7.28
CA MET A 19 -19.12 -3.40 8.64
C MET A 19 -19.34 -4.90 8.88
N GLU A 20 -20.35 -5.51 8.26
CA GLU A 20 -20.52 -6.97 8.27
C GLU A 20 -19.36 -7.68 7.57
N ARG A 21 -18.90 -7.16 6.43
CA ARG A 21 -17.74 -7.71 5.73
C ARG A 21 -16.46 -7.60 6.55
N ILE A 22 -16.24 -6.47 7.21
CA ILE A 22 -15.12 -6.28 8.15
C ILE A 22 -15.16 -7.34 9.26
N ARG A 23 -16.32 -7.56 9.90
CA ARG A 23 -16.49 -8.58 10.94
C ARG A 23 -16.28 -9.99 10.41
N ALA A 24 -16.83 -10.32 9.25
CA ALA A 24 -16.70 -11.63 8.63
C ALA A 24 -15.25 -12.00 8.30
N LEU A 25 -14.41 -10.99 8.02
CA LEU A 25 -12.99 -11.15 7.73
C LEU A 25 -12.08 -11.01 8.97
N GLY A 26 -12.65 -10.72 10.15
CA GLY A 26 -11.91 -10.52 11.40
C GLY A 26 -11.01 -9.28 11.39
N LEU A 27 -11.45 -8.20 10.74
CA LEU A 27 -10.66 -6.99 10.50
C LEU A 27 -10.95 -5.84 11.48
N GLU A 28 -11.69 -6.07 12.57
CA GLU A 28 -12.09 -5.03 13.51
C GLU A 28 -10.88 -4.34 14.17
N ALA A 29 -9.84 -5.11 14.50
CA ALA A 29 -8.61 -4.55 15.05
C ALA A 29 -7.86 -3.68 14.01
N ASN A 30 -7.80 -4.16 12.76
CA ASN A 30 -7.18 -3.41 11.67
C ASN A 30 -7.94 -2.11 11.37
N LEU A 31 -9.28 -2.15 11.45
CA LEU A 31 -10.12 -0.98 11.31
C LEU A 31 -9.86 0.05 12.42
N LEU A 32 -9.74 -0.40 13.67
CA LEU A 32 -9.41 0.48 14.80
C LEU A 32 -8.02 1.12 14.63
N GLU A 33 -7.03 0.37 14.14
CA GLU A 33 -5.70 0.90 13.82
C GLU A 33 -5.78 1.96 12.72
N LEU A 34 -6.56 1.74 11.65
CA LEU A 34 -6.75 2.74 10.60
C LEU A 34 -7.35 4.04 11.14
N GLU A 35 -8.40 3.97 11.95
CA GLU A 35 -9.03 5.16 12.54
C GLU A 35 -8.10 5.90 13.51
N THR A 36 -7.37 5.15 14.33
CA THR A 36 -6.56 5.75 15.41
C THR A 36 -5.18 6.19 14.95
N GLN A 37 -4.52 5.38 14.13
CA GLN A 37 -3.13 5.53 13.68
C GLN A 37 -3.00 6.00 12.22
N GLY A 38 -4.05 5.86 11.40
CA GLY A 38 -4.02 6.23 9.99
C GLY A 38 -3.44 5.16 9.06
N TYR A 39 -3.05 4.01 9.60
CA TYR A 39 -2.57 2.85 8.85
C TYR A 39 -2.79 1.56 9.66
N THR A 40 -2.73 0.42 8.98
CA THR A 40 -2.75 -0.92 9.60
C THR A 40 -1.90 -1.88 8.77
N VAL A 41 -1.57 -3.06 9.32
CA VAL A 41 -0.81 -4.10 8.63
C VAL A 41 -1.62 -5.39 8.54
N LEU A 42 -1.88 -5.84 7.32
CA LEU A 42 -2.47 -7.14 7.04
C LEU A 42 -1.37 -8.18 6.80
N LYS A 43 -1.36 -9.24 7.62
CA LYS A 43 -0.39 -10.34 7.48
C LYS A 43 -0.96 -11.47 6.62
N GLY A 44 -0.11 -12.03 5.77
CA GLY A 44 -0.44 -13.23 4.98
C GLY A 44 -1.63 -13.03 4.04
N VAL A 45 -1.72 -11.86 3.39
CA VAL A 45 -2.76 -11.59 2.38
C VAL A 45 -2.49 -12.43 1.13
N LEU A 46 -1.27 -12.35 0.59
CA LEU A 46 -0.89 -13.07 -0.62
C LEU A 46 -0.27 -14.44 -0.28
N SER A 47 -0.58 -15.43 -1.11
CA SER A 47 0.08 -16.74 -1.04
C SER A 47 1.55 -16.65 -1.51
N PRO A 48 2.45 -17.56 -1.07
CA PRO A 48 3.82 -17.60 -1.58
C PRO A 48 3.89 -17.70 -3.11
N THR A 49 3.00 -18.48 -3.73
CA THR A 49 2.89 -18.62 -5.18
C THR A 49 2.51 -17.31 -5.86
N THR A 50 1.55 -16.56 -5.31
CA THR A 50 1.14 -15.25 -5.82
C THR A 50 2.27 -14.24 -5.71
N ILE A 51 3.02 -14.27 -4.60
CA ILE A 51 4.18 -13.39 -4.39
C ILE A 51 5.24 -13.63 -5.46
N GLU A 52 5.63 -14.89 -5.70
CA GLU A 52 6.64 -15.20 -6.73
C GLU A 52 6.17 -14.83 -8.14
N ARG A 53 4.92 -15.14 -8.50
CA ARG A 53 4.34 -14.70 -9.78
C ARG A 53 4.36 -13.18 -9.96
N ALA A 54 3.99 -12.44 -8.91
CA ALA A 54 4.00 -10.97 -8.94
C ALA A 54 5.42 -10.42 -9.07
N LYS A 55 6.41 -11.00 -8.37
CA LYS A 55 7.82 -10.63 -8.52
C LYS A 55 8.30 -10.86 -9.95
N ASP A 56 8.04 -12.02 -10.52
CA ASP A 56 8.46 -12.35 -11.89
C ASP A 56 7.81 -11.39 -12.91
N ALA A 57 6.52 -11.07 -12.73
CA ALA A 57 5.82 -10.10 -13.56
C ALA A 57 6.43 -8.69 -13.45
N ILE A 58 6.74 -8.23 -12.23
CA ILE A 58 7.41 -6.94 -11.99
C ILE A 58 8.80 -6.90 -12.64
N VAL A 59 9.58 -7.98 -12.58
CA VAL A 59 10.89 -8.05 -13.25
C VAL A 59 10.71 -7.86 -14.75
N ARG A 60 9.81 -8.64 -15.39
CA ARG A 60 9.52 -8.49 -16.83
C ARG A 60 9.06 -7.08 -17.18
N SER A 61 8.24 -6.46 -16.34
CA SER A 61 7.78 -5.08 -16.54
C SER A 61 8.90 -4.06 -16.38
N THR A 62 9.79 -4.26 -15.42
CA THR A 62 10.95 -3.38 -15.19
C THR A 62 11.91 -3.47 -16.37
N GLU A 63 12.21 -4.67 -16.85
CA GLU A 63 13.06 -4.90 -18.02
C GLU A 63 12.49 -4.22 -19.26
N ARG A 64 11.20 -4.41 -19.55
CA ARG A 64 10.51 -3.76 -20.66
C ARG A 64 10.50 -2.23 -20.54
N PHE A 65 10.19 -1.69 -19.36
CA PHE A 65 10.08 -0.26 -19.12
C PHE A 65 11.44 0.46 -19.19
N THR A 66 12.50 -0.20 -18.73
CA THR A 66 13.85 0.39 -18.66
C THR A 66 14.75 0.03 -19.84
N GLY A 67 14.35 -0.93 -20.68
CA GLY A 67 15.17 -1.48 -21.76
C GLY A 67 16.36 -2.31 -21.28
N ARG A 68 16.35 -2.77 -20.01
CA ARG A 68 17.40 -3.58 -19.40
C ARG A 68 17.00 -5.05 -19.38
N SER A 69 17.97 -5.94 -19.16
CA SER A 69 17.74 -7.38 -19.09
C SER A 69 18.60 -8.07 -18.03
N GLY A 70 18.10 -9.24 -17.60
CA GLY A 70 18.70 -10.06 -16.56
C GLY A 70 18.70 -9.34 -15.21
N ILE A 71 17.61 -8.66 -14.85
CA ILE A 71 17.47 -8.09 -13.51
C ILE A 71 17.24 -9.24 -12.53
N ASP A 72 18.16 -9.39 -11.57
CA ASP A 72 18.06 -10.38 -10.50
C ASP A 72 17.80 -9.64 -9.18
N ILE A 73 16.55 -9.67 -8.70
CA ILE A 73 16.14 -8.98 -7.47
C ILE A 73 17.03 -9.38 -6.28
N ALA A 74 17.49 -10.64 -6.21
CA ALA A 74 18.23 -11.14 -5.06
C ALA A 74 19.67 -10.61 -5.02
N ASN A 75 20.27 -10.31 -6.17
CA ASN A 75 21.69 -9.98 -6.31
C ASN A 75 21.93 -8.60 -6.98
N GLU A 76 20.89 -7.82 -7.26
CA GLU A 76 21.03 -6.50 -7.84
C GLU A 76 21.81 -5.58 -6.89
N ASP A 77 22.91 -5.01 -7.36
CA ASP A 77 23.83 -4.16 -6.61
C ASP A 77 23.61 -2.65 -6.91
N GLY A 78 22.63 -2.34 -7.76
CA GLY A 78 22.35 -0.98 -8.21
C GLY A 78 23.26 -0.52 -9.37
N SER A 79 24.07 -1.41 -9.94
CA SER A 79 24.83 -1.12 -11.16
C SER A 79 23.90 -1.01 -12.37
N LYS A 80 22.83 -1.81 -12.40
CA LYS A 80 21.83 -1.79 -13.48
C LYS A 80 20.64 -0.90 -13.16
N LEU A 81 20.38 -0.50 -11.93
CA LEU A 81 19.29 0.45 -11.65
C LEU A 81 19.76 1.39 -10.56
N LYS A 82 19.44 2.68 -10.64
CA LYS A 82 19.87 3.64 -9.61
C LYS A 82 18.71 4.00 -8.70
N GLY A 83 18.75 3.47 -7.47
CA GLY A 83 17.85 3.84 -6.39
C GLY A 83 16.41 3.36 -6.60
N MET A 84 15.55 4.24 -7.10
CA MET A 84 14.12 3.98 -7.29
C MET A 84 13.72 4.11 -8.75
N THR A 85 13.04 3.11 -9.27
CA THR A 85 12.34 3.20 -10.56
C THR A 85 10.87 2.94 -10.32
N TYR A 86 10.00 3.90 -10.67
CA TYR A 86 8.56 3.68 -10.63
C TYR A 86 8.13 2.98 -11.91
N ILE A 87 7.52 1.81 -11.77
CA ILE A 87 6.95 1.00 -12.85
C ILE A 87 5.43 1.20 -12.83
N PRO A 88 4.87 1.98 -13.77
CA PRO A 88 3.44 2.23 -13.81
C PRO A 88 2.66 1.08 -14.47
N TYR A 89 1.34 1.15 -14.41
CA TYR A 89 0.43 0.41 -15.30
C TYR A 89 0.50 -1.13 -15.18
N LEU A 90 0.89 -1.65 -14.02
CA LEU A 90 1.06 -3.09 -13.80
C LEU A 90 -0.19 -3.91 -14.09
N LEU A 91 -1.39 -3.32 -13.92
CA LEU A 91 -2.65 -4.01 -14.22
C LEU A 91 -2.72 -4.54 -15.67
N TYR A 92 -2.02 -3.91 -16.61
CA TYR A 92 -1.99 -4.34 -18.02
C TYR A 92 -0.86 -5.33 -18.33
N ASP A 93 0.01 -5.61 -17.37
CA ASP A 93 1.23 -6.38 -17.62
C ASP A 93 1.07 -7.88 -17.34
N ASP A 94 0.27 -8.26 -16.34
CA ASP A 94 0.07 -9.65 -15.95
C ASP A 94 -1.23 -9.85 -15.13
N PRO A 95 -2.03 -10.91 -15.39
CA PRO A 95 -3.25 -11.20 -14.64
C PRO A 95 -3.06 -11.36 -13.12
N VAL A 96 -1.85 -11.67 -12.64
CA VAL A 96 -1.58 -11.73 -11.20
C VAL A 96 -1.91 -10.41 -10.48
N PHE A 97 -1.84 -9.27 -11.17
CA PHE A 97 -2.16 -7.98 -10.58
C PHE A 97 -3.67 -7.75 -10.42
N GLU A 98 -4.50 -8.38 -11.26
CA GLU A 98 -5.95 -8.44 -11.06
C GLU A 98 -6.29 -9.27 -9.81
N GLU A 99 -5.62 -10.42 -9.63
CA GLU A 99 -5.77 -11.26 -8.44
C GLU A 99 -5.39 -10.48 -7.16
N VAL A 100 -4.22 -9.82 -7.17
CA VAL A 100 -3.73 -9.01 -6.03
C VAL A 100 -4.64 -7.81 -5.75
N LEU A 101 -5.19 -7.17 -6.78
CA LEU A 101 -6.13 -6.06 -6.63
C LEU A 101 -7.41 -6.49 -5.91
N MET A 102 -7.88 -7.71 -6.19
CA MET A 102 -9.16 -8.22 -5.73
C MET A 102 -9.09 -8.95 -4.39
N GLU A 103 -7.97 -8.90 -3.68
CA GLU A 103 -7.81 -9.46 -2.34
C GLU A 103 -8.85 -8.91 -1.35
N GLU A 104 -9.59 -9.81 -0.70
CA GLU A 104 -10.81 -9.45 0.03
C GLU A 104 -10.56 -8.54 1.23
N LYS A 105 -9.48 -8.79 1.97
CA LYS A 105 -9.15 -8.06 3.20
C LYS A 105 -8.79 -6.60 2.96
N PRO A 106 -7.81 -6.27 2.08
CA PRO A 106 -7.52 -4.88 1.75
C PRO A 106 -8.72 -4.19 1.10
N LEU A 107 -9.45 -4.87 0.20
CA LEU A 107 -10.62 -4.27 -0.45
C LEU A 107 -11.70 -3.90 0.56
N ALA A 108 -11.98 -4.74 1.57
CA ALA A 108 -12.95 -4.41 2.61
C ALA A 108 -12.59 -3.14 3.40
N LEU A 109 -11.30 -2.94 3.71
CA LEU A 109 -10.83 -1.71 4.39
C LEU A 109 -10.87 -0.49 3.47
N VAL A 110 -10.52 -0.65 2.19
CA VAL A 110 -10.63 0.41 1.19
C VAL A 110 -12.09 0.83 0.99
N THR A 111 -13.02 -0.13 0.89
CA THR A 111 -14.46 0.13 0.81
C THR A 111 -14.98 0.85 2.05
N TYR A 112 -14.47 0.54 3.25
CA TYR A 112 -14.81 1.31 4.45
C TYR A 112 -14.35 2.78 4.34
N LEU A 113 -13.12 3.01 3.86
CA LEU A 113 -12.56 4.37 3.79
C LEU A 113 -13.20 5.22 2.69
N LEU A 114 -13.47 4.64 1.52
CA LEU A 114 -13.83 5.36 0.29
C LEU A 114 -15.27 5.11 -0.19
N GLY A 115 -15.98 4.16 0.42
CA GLY A 115 -17.31 3.71 0.02
C GLY A 115 -17.29 2.62 -1.06
N GLU A 116 -18.48 2.03 -1.29
CA GLU A 116 -18.68 0.91 -2.24
C GLU A 116 -18.46 1.29 -3.72
N SER A 117 -18.39 2.58 -4.03
CA SER A 117 -18.16 3.10 -5.40
C SER A 117 -16.73 3.61 -5.62
N CYS A 118 -15.77 3.18 -4.79
CA CYS A 118 -14.37 3.54 -4.96
C CYS A 118 -13.81 3.06 -6.30
N LEU A 119 -12.91 3.83 -6.90
CA LEU A 119 -12.28 3.52 -8.17
C LEU A 119 -10.78 3.31 -7.98
N LEU A 120 -10.21 2.36 -8.73
CA LEU A 120 -8.76 2.25 -8.82
C LEU A 120 -8.19 3.47 -9.56
N SER A 121 -7.38 4.26 -8.87
CA SER A 121 -6.68 5.38 -9.48
C SER A 121 -5.42 4.93 -10.23
N SER A 122 -4.58 4.12 -9.59
CA SER A 122 -3.36 3.59 -10.20
C SER A 122 -2.89 2.31 -9.52
N MET A 123 -2.17 1.49 -10.26
CA MET A 123 -1.41 0.36 -9.74
C MET A 123 -0.03 0.36 -10.37
N GLY A 124 1.00 0.39 -9.52
CA GLY A 124 2.39 0.46 -9.93
C GLY A 124 3.31 -0.11 -8.86
N CYS A 125 4.59 -0.23 -9.19
CA CYS A 125 5.63 -0.68 -8.28
C CYS A 125 6.70 0.39 -8.15
N HIS A 126 7.04 0.73 -6.90
CA HIS A 126 8.29 1.41 -6.61
C HIS A 126 9.41 0.36 -6.55
N PHE A 127 10.03 0.06 -7.68
CA PHE A 127 11.13 -0.88 -7.76
C PHE A 127 12.38 -0.27 -7.12
N ARG A 128 12.85 -0.89 -6.03
CA ARG A 128 13.97 -0.40 -5.22
C ARG A 128 15.11 -1.40 -5.29
N VAL A 129 16.32 -0.87 -5.47
CA VAL A 129 17.57 -1.63 -5.46
C VAL A 129 18.50 -1.04 -4.40
N PRO A 130 19.56 -1.74 -3.98
CA PRO A 130 20.52 -1.19 -3.04
C PRO A 130 21.03 0.19 -3.45
N GLY A 131 21.10 1.07 -2.46
CA GLY A 131 21.37 2.49 -2.68
C GLY A 131 20.12 3.30 -3.00
N GLY A 132 20.31 4.61 -3.18
CA GLY A 132 19.23 5.56 -3.40
C GLY A 132 18.83 6.37 -2.16
N THR A 133 18.26 7.53 -2.42
CA THR A 133 17.87 8.49 -1.38
C THR A 133 16.50 8.09 -0.81
N PRO A 134 16.32 8.12 0.53
CA PRO A 134 15.00 7.96 1.13
C PRO A 134 14.07 9.11 0.71
N LEU A 135 12.78 8.82 0.59
CA LEU A 135 11.79 9.87 0.39
C LEU A 135 11.68 10.73 1.65
N MET A 136 11.40 12.01 1.43
CA MET A 136 11.01 12.94 2.50
C MET A 136 9.63 12.53 3.05
N LEU A 137 9.30 12.97 4.27
CA LEU A 137 7.96 12.78 4.81
C LEU A 137 6.96 13.56 3.94
N HIS A 138 5.93 12.86 3.50
CA HIS A 138 4.84 13.41 2.71
C HIS A 138 3.54 12.65 3.00
N SER A 139 2.43 13.27 2.64
CA SER A 139 1.12 12.63 2.49
C SER A 139 0.76 12.59 1.01
N ASP A 140 0.33 11.42 0.54
CA ASP A 140 -0.13 11.23 -0.84
C ASP A 140 -1.38 12.07 -1.17
N ASN A 141 -2.14 12.51 -0.17
CA ASN A 141 -3.32 13.37 -0.35
C ASN A 141 -2.99 14.73 -0.98
N GLY A 142 -1.79 15.27 -0.73
CA GLY A 142 -1.45 16.63 -1.15
C GLY A 142 -0.98 16.74 -2.60
N ASN A 143 -1.20 15.72 -3.43
CA ASN A 143 -1.01 15.80 -4.87
C ASN A 143 -2.12 16.66 -5.52
N GLY A 144 -2.08 17.98 -5.28
CA GLY A 144 -3.03 18.97 -5.80
C GLY A 144 -4.10 19.44 -4.81
N THR A 145 -4.20 18.83 -3.62
CA THR A 145 -5.16 19.25 -2.58
C THR A 145 -4.51 20.24 -1.60
N PRO A 146 -5.00 21.48 -1.47
CA PRO A 146 -4.50 22.41 -0.46
C PRO A 146 -4.92 21.96 0.96
N ALA A 147 -4.15 22.37 1.97
CA ALA A 147 -4.57 22.20 3.35
C ALA A 147 -5.71 23.18 3.70
N PRO A 148 -6.63 22.82 4.64
CA PRO A 148 -6.72 21.52 5.29
C PRO A 148 -7.29 20.43 4.36
N PHE A 149 -6.80 19.21 4.50
CA PHE A 149 -7.40 18.03 3.87
C PHE A 149 -8.77 17.75 4.48
N ALA A 150 -9.64 17.06 3.73
CA ALA A 150 -10.91 16.59 4.25
C ALA A 150 -10.70 15.65 5.45
N SER A 151 -11.61 15.70 6.42
CA SER A 151 -11.59 14.83 7.61
C SER A 151 -11.94 13.38 7.31
N HIS A 152 -12.58 13.11 6.17
CA HIS A 152 -12.82 11.77 5.64
C HIS A 152 -11.77 11.43 4.59
N SER A 153 -11.53 10.14 4.40
CA SER A 153 -10.60 9.66 3.37
C SER A 153 -11.22 9.80 1.98
N PHE A 154 -10.47 10.34 1.03
CA PHE A 154 -10.82 10.37 -0.40
C PHE A 154 -9.75 9.67 -1.26
N VAL A 155 -8.66 9.22 -0.63
CA VAL A 155 -7.63 8.36 -1.20
C VAL A 155 -7.28 7.29 -0.15
N ALA A 156 -7.05 6.06 -0.60
CA ALA A 156 -6.53 4.98 0.23
C ALA A 156 -5.45 4.22 -0.55
N ASN A 157 -4.32 3.96 0.10
CA ASN A 157 -3.20 3.25 -0.51
C ASN A 157 -3.07 1.86 0.11
N VAL A 158 -2.85 0.85 -0.74
CA VAL A 158 -2.49 -0.51 -0.32
C VAL A 158 -1.10 -0.79 -0.86
N ASN A 159 -0.14 -1.03 0.04
CA ASN A 159 1.22 -1.41 -0.31
C ASN A 159 1.44 -2.89 -0.01
N TYR A 160 1.75 -3.69 -1.04
CA TYR A 160 2.08 -5.10 -0.90
C TYR A 160 3.59 -5.28 -0.79
N ALA A 161 4.05 -5.83 0.33
CA ALA A 161 5.44 -6.23 0.51
C ALA A 161 5.67 -7.59 -0.17
N LEU A 162 6.39 -7.58 -1.30
CA LEU A 162 6.74 -8.80 -2.05
C LEU A 162 8.14 -9.33 -1.73
N THR A 163 8.94 -8.55 -1.01
CA THR A 163 10.27 -8.89 -0.52
C THR A 163 10.33 -8.65 0.99
N PRO A 164 11.35 -9.17 1.71
CA PRO A 164 11.51 -8.90 3.13
C PRO A 164 11.43 -7.39 3.44
N TYR A 165 10.48 -7.03 4.29
CA TYR A 165 10.13 -5.64 4.57
C TYR A 165 10.66 -5.24 5.96
N SER A 166 11.95 -4.91 6.03
CA SER A 166 12.62 -4.50 7.28
C SER A 166 13.23 -3.11 7.18
N LYS A 167 13.64 -2.55 8.32
CA LYS A 167 14.34 -1.27 8.38
C LYS A 167 15.63 -1.28 7.57
N GLU A 168 16.35 -2.38 7.62
CA GLU A 168 17.62 -2.60 6.91
C GLU A 168 17.39 -2.73 5.41
N ALA A 169 16.28 -3.36 4.99
CA ALA A 169 15.87 -3.49 3.60
C ALA A 169 15.17 -2.24 3.04
N GLY A 170 15.01 -1.17 3.84
CA GLY A 170 14.41 0.09 3.40
C GLY A 170 12.88 0.08 3.36
N CYS A 171 12.24 -0.52 4.36
CA CYS A 171 10.78 -0.51 4.51
C CYS A 171 10.19 0.91 4.55
N LEU A 172 8.91 1.03 4.20
CA LEU A 172 8.11 2.23 4.42
C LEU A 172 8.11 2.58 5.92
N ALA A 173 8.22 3.87 6.21
CA ALA A 173 8.06 4.43 7.54
C ALA A 173 6.77 5.26 7.57
N MET A 174 5.95 5.06 8.59
CA MET A 174 4.71 5.79 8.83
C MET A 174 4.82 6.60 10.12
N VAL A 175 4.12 7.74 10.18
CA VAL A 175 3.99 8.56 11.40
C VAL A 175 2.59 8.33 11.98
N PRO A 176 2.43 7.56 13.06
CA PRO A 176 1.11 7.23 13.58
C PRO A 176 0.32 8.48 13.98
N GLY A 177 -0.95 8.53 13.57
CA GLY A 177 -1.88 9.62 13.88
C GLY A 177 -1.68 10.88 13.04
N SER A 178 -0.70 10.94 12.13
CA SER A 178 -0.42 12.14 11.34
C SER A 178 -1.54 12.50 10.37
N HIS A 179 -2.40 11.55 9.99
CA HIS A 179 -3.59 11.80 9.15
C HIS A 179 -4.56 12.80 9.78
N LYS A 180 -4.59 12.89 11.12
CA LYS A 180 -5.44 13.83 11.88
C LYS A 180 -4.94 15.28 11.81
N LEU A 181 -3.73 15.51 11.33
CA LEU A 181 -3.20 16.86 11.13
C LEU A 181 -3.82 17.55 9.91
N LEU A 182 -4.40 16.77 8.97
CA LEU A 182 -5.10 17.27 7.78
C LEU A 182 -4.24 18.25 6.94
N ARG A 183 -2.93 18.00 6.83
CA ARG A 183 -1.99 18.82 6.07
C ARG A 183 -0.77 18.01 5.64
N GLN A 184 0.03 18.56 4.73
CA GLN A 184 1.38 18.07 4.51
C GLN A 184 2.27 18.25 5.76
N PRO A 185 3.32 17.42 5.94
CA PRO A 185 4.37 17.70 6.89
C PRO A 185 5.05 19.05 6.60
N THR A 186 5.36 19.79 7.65
CA THR A 186 6.12 21.04 7.60
C THR A 186 7.58 20.78 7.24
N LEU A 187 8.30 21.83 6.85
CA LEU A 187 9.75 21.75 6.61
C LEU A 187 10.51 21.30 7.87
N ALA A 188 10.07 21.73 9.06
CA ALA A 188 10.69 21.35 10.33
C ALA A 188 10.50 19.86 10.64
N GLU A 189 9.33 19.29 10.36
CA GLU A 189 9.06 17.85 10.51
C GLU A 189 9.86 17.01 9.50
N ASN A 190 10.16 17.59 8.33
CA ASN A 190 11.00 16.99 7.30
C ASN A 190 12.51 17.09 7.58
N PHE A 191 12.93 17.94 8.52
CA PHE A 191 14.33 18.18 8.80
C PHE A 191 14.99 16.92 9.35
N ARG A 192 15.95 16.37 8.61
CA ARG A 192 16.89 15.38 9.11
C ARG A 192 18.22 16.06 9.38
N PRO A 193 18.71 16.16 10.62
CA PRO A 193 20.11 16.48 10.83
C PRO A 193 20.95 15.43 10.10
N ALA A 194 22.01 15.86 9.42
CA ALA A 194 22.94 14.95 8.78
C ALA A 194 23.33 13.86 9.78
N ARG A 195 23.17 12.58 9.41
CA ARG A 195 23.75 11.50 10.21
C ARG A 195 25.24 11.81 10.30
N ALA A 196 25.76 11.99 11.52
CA ALA A 196 27.20 12.00 11.75
C ALA A 196 27.78 10.82 10.97
N SER A 197 28.72 11.10 10.06
CA SER A 197 29.41 10.05 9.31
C SER A 197 29.96 9.06 10.33
N LYS A 198 29.75 7.76 10.10
CA LYS A 198 30.39 6.69 10.85
C LYS A 198 31.90 6.58 10.54
N ASP A 199 32.53 7.73 10.28
CA ASP A 199 33.96 7.91 10.12
C ASP A 199 34.36 8.99 11.12
N THR A 200 34.40 8.60 12.39
CA THR A 200 35.29 9.24 13.36
C THR A 200 36.23 8.13 13.80
N PRO A 201 37.55 8.31 13.68
CA PRO A 201 38.54 7.25 13.94
C PRO A 201 38.44 6.65 15.35
#